data_AF-A0A847HSH3-F1
#
_entry.id   AF-A0A847HSH3-F1
#
_cell.length_a   1.000
_cell.length_b   1.000
_cell.length_c   1.000
_cell.angle_alpha   90.00
_cell.angle_beta   90.00
_cell.angle_gamma   90.00
#
_symmetry.space_group_name_H-M   'P 1'
#
loop_
_entity.id
_entity.type
_entity.pdbx_description
1 polymer ?
#
loop_
_entity_poly.entity_id
_entity_poly.type
_entity_poly.pdbx_seq_one_letter_code
_entity_poly.pdbx_strand_id
1 'polypeptide(L)'
;MTPAPRGRWIWGLALACFVLAAATGAYYRFALITPLPGVLDNVRHAHSHLMFFSWVTPALVLLIGSELRRRGARPRGFALAALLAAACGLLTYPPFLASGYQLTPVGERLLPLSMMGSGVNGLVWYLFMLLYLVAARGVRRTAPVRLFDVAVASMLASTVAIAALAYLGASGGLARPLMLALVDWYLTLFADGWFGLAVLGLAAAQAPAGRVARWPVGALAWLLGAAMLARAVGRYGHDALGLAGAAPLEGVGAGVAAVLWVALVVAVWPAAGTGAGPVGGAAPAPDAAGVAPRAVVGAARLLRQLALALLALKGGVELVGALPGAAAWLAQPAFRVLFLHAFLLGAVSFMLIAAMRAALGPGAFRGAAWFALAVGVMVAALVPLTPLWPRALAGAWVLRAAAYTSLGPILVALAALVRLDLRYAGTAHPLPSAAGPPGASAP
;
A
#
# COMPACT_ATOMS: atom_id res chain seq x y z
N MET A 1 -20.35 -4.98 -16.42
CA MET A 1 -20.29 -3.55 -16.79
C MET A 1 -18.98 -2.94 -16.32
N THR A 2 -18.23 -2.34 -17.24
CA THR A 2 -16.80 -2.04 -17.17
C THR A 2 -16.47 -0.78 -16.34
N PRO A 3 -15.28 -0.71 -15.72
CA PRO A 3 -14.75 0.53 -15.15
C PRO A 3 -14.61 1.58 -16.25
N ALA A 4 -14.94 2.84 -15.93
CA ALA A 4 -14.89 3.94 -16.89
C ALA A 4 -13.47 4.10 -17.48
N PRO A 5 -13.32 4.48 -18.76
CA PRO A 5 -12.02 4.64 -19.45
C PRO A 5 -11.04 5.54 -18.68
N ARG A 6 -11.54 6.53 -17.92
CA ARG A 6 -10.73 7.39 -17.04
C ARG A 6 -9.93 6.63 -15.98
N GLY A 7 -10.47 5.53 -15.43
CA GLY A 7 -9.79 4.75 -14.40
C GLY A 7 -8.57 3.99 -14.92
N ARG A 8 -8.60 3.54 -16.18
CA ARG A 8 -7.46 2.86 -16.83
C ARG A 8 -6.29 3.80 -17.07
N TRP A 9 -6.57 5.04 -17.51
CA TRP A 9 -5.55 6.06 -17.70
C TRP A 9 -4.86 6.45 -16.41
N ILE A 10 -5.63 6.68 -15.33
CA ILE A 10 -5.04 7.01 -14.02
C ILE A 10 -4.22 5.84 -13.47
N TRP A 11 -4.67 4.60 -13.68
CA TRP A 11 -3.87 3.42 -13.38
C TRP A 11 -2.56 3.37 -14.20
N GLY A 12 -2.61 3.67 -15.49
CA GLY A 12 -1.41 3.78 -16.33
C GLY A 12 -0.46 4.86 -15.85
N LEU A 13 -0.96 6.03 -15.46
CA LEU A 13 -0.16 7.09 -14.85
C LEU A 13 0.49 6.62 -13.55
N ALA A 14 -0.26 5.96 -12.65
CA ALA A 14 0.29 5.41 -11.42
C ALA A 14 1.40 4.40 -11.71
N LEU A 15 1.21 3.53 -12.72
CA LEU A 15 2.20 2.55 -13.13
C LEU A 15 3.44 3.19 -13.78
N ALA A 16 3.29 4.28 -14.52
CA ALA A 16 4.41 5.08 -15.01
C ALA A 16 5.20 5.70 -13.84
N CYS A 17 4.51 6.24 -12.84
CA CYS A 17 5.12 6.75 -11.62
C CYS A 17 5.82 5.64 -10.83
N PHE A 18 5.28 4.42 -10.78
CA PHE A 18 5.98 3.26 -10.21
C PHE A 18 7.28 2.96 -10.94
N VAL A 19 7.26 2.94 -12.27
CA VAL A 19 8.47 2.69 -13.07
C VAL A 19 9.53 3.76 -12.79
N LEU A 20 9.14 5.04 -12.76
CA LEU A 20 10.04 6.15 -12.41
C LEU A 20 10.58 6.03 -10.99
N ALA A 21 9.71 5.72 -10.02
CA ALA A 21 10.10 5.53 -8.63
C ALA A 21 11.09 4.36 -8.50
N ALA A 22 10.77 3.21 -9.06
CA ALA A 22 11.61 2.03 -9.02
C ALA A 22 12.95 2.26 -9.73
N ALA A 23 12.96 2.96 -10.86
CA ALA A 23 14.20 3.40 -11.53
C ALA A 23 15.04 4.32 -10.67
N THR A 24 14.43 5.26 -9.95
CA THR A 24 15.13 6.12 -8.97
C THR A 24 15.72 5.29 -7.83
N GLY A 25 14.99 4.26 -7.36
CA GLY A 25 15.49 3.32 -6.34
C GLY A 25 16.59 2.39 -6.84
N ALA A 26 16.59 2.02 -8.12
CA ALA A 26 17.68 1.30 -8.76
C ALA A 26 18.91 2.19 -8.93
N TYR A 27 18.72 3.43 -9.40
CA TYR A 27 19.77 4.45 -9.48
C TYR A 27 20.48 4.62 -8.15
N TYR A 28 19.73 4.78 -7.04
CA TYR A 28 20.29 4.84 -5.70
C TYR A 28 21.22 3.64 -5.40
N ARG A 29 20.80 2.42 -5.75
CA ARG A 29 21.60 1.20 -5.51
C ARG A 29 22.83 1.13 -6.38
N PHE A 30 22.74 1.52 -7.64
CA PHE A 30 23.90 1.62 -8.52
C PHE A 30 24.88 2.68 -8.03
N ALA A 31 24.39 3.78 -7.47
CA ALA A 31 25.23 4.82 -6.90
C ALA A 31 26.00 4.38 -5.64
N LEU A 32 25.61 3.27 -5.00
CA LEU A 32 26.37 2.64 -3.91
C LEU A 32 27.56 1.80 -4.38
N ILE A 33 27.58 1.39 -5.66
CA ILE A 33 28.64 0.55 -6.24
C ILE A 33 29.42 1.24 -7.35
N THR A 34 28.94 2.38 -7.83
CA THR A 34 29.53 3.16 -8.90
C THR A 34 29.30 4.63 -8.58
N PRO A 35 30.31 5.52 -8.72
CA PRO A 35 30.12 6.93 -8.47
C PRO A 35 29.17 7.52 -9.52
N LEU A 36 27.94 7.83 -9.10
CA LEU A 36 26.92 8.48 -9.90
C LEU A 36 26.61 9.87 -9.34
N PRO A 37 26.21 10.84 -10.18
CA PRO A 37 25.97 12.21 -9.72
C PRO A 37 24.77 12.33 -8.77
N GLY A 38 24.73 13.42 -7.99
CA GLY A 38 23.61 13.76 -7.12
C GLY A 38 23.78 13.32 -5.67
N VAL A 39 22.85 13.77 -4.82
CA VAL A 39 22.87 13.51 -3.38
C VAL A 39 22.00 12.29 -3.08
N LEU A 40 22.61 11.22 -2.55
CA LEU A 40 21.92 9.95 -2.30
C LEU A 40 20.70 10.10 -1.40
N ASP A 41 20.78 10.93 -0.36
CA ASP A 41 19.63 11.19 0.52
C ASP A 41 18.46 11.83 -0.26
N ASN A 42 18.73 12.77 -1.17
CA ASN A 42 17.72 13.41 -2.00
C ASN A 42 17.07 12.40 -2.96
N VAL A 43 17.88 11.55 -3.60
CA VAL A 43 17.40 10.44 -4.46
C VAL A 43 16.49 9.50 -3.67
N ARG A 44 16.88 9.14 -2.45
CA ARG A 44 16.07 8.28 -1.56
C ARG A 44 14.73 8.94 -1.24
N HIS A 45 14.72 10.22 -0.92
CA HIS A 45 13.49 10.95 -0.63
C HIS A 45 12.56 11.01 -1.85
N ALA A 46 13.08 11.37 -3.01
CA ALA A 46 12.34 11.41 -4.27
C ALA A 46 11.72 10.03 -4.62
N HIS A 47 12.48 8.95 -4.44
CA HIS A 47 11.99 7.58 -4.61
C HIS A 47 10.79 7.27 -3.70
N SER A 48 10.92 7.52 -2.39
CA SER A 48 9.87 7.20 -1.42
C SER A 48 8.58 8.00 -1.65
N HIS A 49 8.70 9.28 -2.03
CA HIS A 49 7.55 10.15 -2.29
C HIS A 49 6.73 9.66 -3.48
N LEU A 50 7.39 9.31 -4.59
CA LEU A 50 6.70 8.73 -5.73
C LEU A 50 6.02 7.39 -5.38
N MET A 51 6.70 6.52 -4.64
CA MET A 51 6.13 5.24 -4.23
C MET A 51 4.84 5.42 -3.42
N PHE A 52 4.82 6.35 -2.46
CA PHE A 52 3.69 6.54 -1.56
C PHE A 52 2.53 7.25 -2.26
N PHE A 53 2.83 8.36 -2.94
CA PHE A 53 1.83 9.31 -3.38
C PHE A 53 1.45 9.17 -4.85
N SER A 54 2.38 8.73 -5.69
CA SER A 54 2.12 8.60 -7.13
C SER A 54 1.85 7.16 -7.59
N TRP A 55 2.27 6.16 -6.82
CA TRP A 55 1.98 4.75 -7.10
C TRP A 55 0.85 4.21 -6.22
N VAL A 56 1.05 4.10 -4.91
CA VAL A 56 0.12 3.38 -4.02
C VAL A 56 -1.19 4.13 -3.83
N THR A 57 -1.12 5.40 -3.43
CA THR A 57 -2.31 6.21 -3.09
C THR A 57 -3.35 6.28 -4.22
N PRO A 58 -3.01 6.68 -5.46
CA PRO A 58 -4.00 6.77 -6.54
C PRO A 58 -4.65 5.42 -6.87
N ALA A 59 -3.88 4.33 -6.82
CA ALA A 59 -4.40 2.98 -7.05
C ALA A 59 -5.40 2.57 -5.95
N LEU A 60 -5.09 2.84 -4.68
CA LEU A 60 -6.00 2.58 -3.56
C LEU A 60 -7.29 3.39 -3.69
N VAL A 61 -7.19 4.69 -3.98
CA VAL A 61 -8.37 5.57 -4.15
C VAL A 61 -9.30 5.00 -5.23
N LEU A 62 -8.77 4.63 -6.40
CA LEU A 62 -9.58 4.02 -7.47
C LEU A 62 -10.24 2.70 -7.06
N LEU A 63 -9.51 1.83 -6.36
CA LEU A 63 -9.99 0.51 -5.96
C LEU A 63 -11.04 0.59 -4.86
N ILE A 64 -10.87 1.48 -3.87
CA ILE A 64 -11.86 1.77 -2.83
C ILE A 64 -13.12 2.33 -3.47
N GLY A 65 -13.01 3.30 -4.37
CA GLY A 65 -14.16 3.84 -5.11
C GLY A 65 -14.89 2.76 -5.91
N SER A 66 -14.14 1.89 -6.59
CA SER A 66 -14.69 0.75 -7.33
C SER A 66 -15.47 -0.21 -6.41
N GLU A 67 -14.97 -0.46 -5.20
CA GLU A 67 -15.65 -1.31 -4.21
C GLU A 67 -16.89 -0.64 -3.61
N LEU A 68 -16.83 0.64 -3.23
CA LEU A 68 -17.99 1.38 -2.75
C LEU A 68 -19.12 1.41 -3.79
N ARG A 69 -18.78 1.61 -5.06
CA ARG A 69 -19.76 1.58 -6.16
C ARG A 69 -20.50 0.25 -6.28
N ARG A 70 -19.81 -0.87 -6.06
CA ARG A 70 -20.45 -2.21 -6.07
C ARG A 70 -21.45 -2.38 -4.93
N ARG A 71 -21.30 -1.58 -3.88
CA ARG A 71 -22.16 -1.55 -2.68
C ARG A 71 -23.23 -0.47 -2.75
N GLY A 72 -23.53 0.04 -3.95
CA GLY A 72 -24.58 1.03 -4.19
C GLY A 72 -24.16 2.49 -4.00
N ALA A 73 -22.90 2.77 -3.62
CA ALA A 73 -22.43 4.14 -3.46
C ALA A 73 -22.18 4.84 -4.81
N ARG A 74 -22.13 6.17 -4.77
CA ARG A 74 -21.71 7.02 -5.89
C ARG A 74 -20.37 7.71 -5.55
N PRO A 75 -19.21 7.11 -5.86
CA PRO A 75 -17.88 7.66 -5.53
C PRO A 75 -17.50 8.81 -6.47
N ARG A 76 -18.32 9.88 -6.49
CA ARG A 76 -18.04 11.10 -7.27
C ARG A 76 -16.74 11.72 -6.78
N GLY A 77 -15.92 12.24 -7.70
CA GLY A 77 -14.63 12.87 -7.36
C GLY A 77 -13.47 11.92 -7.07
N PHE A 78 -13.68 10.61 -6.85
CA PHE A 78 -12.58 9.67 -6.55
C PHE A 78 -11.54 9.60 -7.67
N ALA A 79 -11.98 9.61 -8.94
CA ALA A 79 -11.06 9.63 -10.08
C ALA A 79 -10.23 10.93 -10.11
N LEU A 80 -10.82 12.07 -9.76
CA LEU A 80 -10.11 13.33 -9.66
C LEU A 80 -9.11 13.30 -8.50
N ALA A 81 -9.51 12.82 -7.32
CA ALA A 81 -8.61 12.68 -6.18
C ALA A 81 -7.43 11.74 -6.48
N ALA A 82 -7.66 10.63 -7.19
CA ALA A 82 -6.58 9.75 -7.65
C ALA A 82 -5.66 10.45 -8.66
N LEU A 83 -6.21 11.18 -9.63
CA LEU A 83 -5.40 11.94 -10.58
C LEU A 83 -4.55 13.01 -9.88
N LEU A 84 -5.16 13.77 -8.95
CA LEU A 84 -4.47 14.79 -8.18
C LEU A 84 -3.38 14.19 -7.29
N ALA A 85 -3.62 13.03 -6.66
CA ALA A 85 -2.60 12.35 -5.87
C ALA A 85 -1.39 11.98 -6.74
N ALA A 86 -1.65 11.40 -7.92
CA ALA A 86 -0.59 11.04 -8.86
C ALA A 86 0.17 12.25 -9.40
N ALA A 87 -0.56 13.31 -9.79
CA ALA A 87 0.02 14.52 -10.36
C ALA A 87 0.81 15.32 -9.32
N CYS A 88 0.22 15.61 -8.15
CA CYS A 88 0.89 16.34 -7.08
C CYS A 88 2.14 15.59 -6.60
N GLY A 89 2.06 14.27 -6.36
CA GLY A 89 3.23 13.47 -5.99
C GLY A 89 4.31 13.42 -7.08
N LEU A 90 3.93 13.45 -8.37
CA LEU A 90 4.90 13.54 -9.46
C LEU A 90 5.56 14.92 -9.52
N LEU A 91 4.80 15.99 -9.28
CA LEU A 91 5.32 17.36 -9.25
C LEU A 91 6.29 17.60 -8.09
N THR A 92 6.19 16.84 -6.99
CA THR A 92 7.19 16.92 -5.91
C THR A 92 8.50 16.19 -6.24
N TYR A 93 8.55 15.36 -7.28
CA TYR A 93 9.74 14.57 -7.60
C TYR A 93 10.98 15.43 -7.92
N PRO A 94 10.93 16.42 -8.85
CA PRO A 94 12.08 17.27 -9.13
C PRO A 94 12.64 18.03 -7.91
N PRO A 95 11.83 18.73 -7.09
CA PRO A 95 12.37 19.42 -5.92
C PRO A 95 12.95 18.44 -4.90
N PHE A 96 12.34 17.26 -4.67
CA PHE A 96 12.93 16.24 -3.80
C PHE A 96 14.27 15.72 -4.32
N LEU A 97 14.42 15.56 -5.64
CA LEU A 97 15.66 15.11 -6.25
C LEU A 97 16.77 16.18 -6.12
N ALA A 98 16.41 17.46 -6.24
CA ALA A 98 17.34 18.57 -6.17
C ALA A 98 17.79 18.87 -4.72
N SER A 99 16.86 19.01 -3.79
CA SER A 99 17.15 19.52 -2.43
C SER A 99 16.73 18.58 -1.29
N GLY A 100 16.02 17.49 -1.56
CA GLY A 100 15.49 16.64 -0.51
C GLY A 100 14.60 17.44 0.44
N TYR A 101 14.88 17.39 1.74
CA TYR A 101 14.20 18.21 2.77
C TYR A 101 14.90 19.54 3.09
N GLN A 102 15.91 19.92 2.30
CA GLN A 102 16.67 21.16 2.52
C GLN A 102 16.00 22.36 1.84
N LEU A 103 16.34 23.56 2.33
CA LEU A 103 15.95 24.81 1.70
C LEU A 103 16.63 24.98 0.34
N THR A 104 15.88 25.48 -0.64
CA THR A 104 16.36 25.75 -1.99
C THR A 104 16.42 27.26 -2.22
N PRO A 105 17.52 27.81 -2.74
CA PRO A 105 17.59 29.21 -3.13
C PRO A 105 16.65 29.49 -4.31
N VAL A 106 15.76 30.46 -4.15
CA VAL A 106 14.84 30.97 -5.18
C VAL A 106 14.95 32.49 -5.17
N GLY A 107 15.77 33.03 -6.08
CA GLY A 107 16.21 34.43 -6.00
C GLY A 107 17.01 34.66 -4.72
N GLU A 108 16.64 35.70 -3.96
CA GLU A 108 17.29 36.05 -2.68
C GLU A 108 16.73 35.28 -1.47
N ARG A 109 15.75 34.40 -1.66
CA ARG A 109 15.06 33.70 -0.56
C ARG A 109 15.41 32.21 -0.54
N LEU A 110 15.50 31.64 0.66
CA LEU A 110 15.61 30.21 0.87
C LEU A 110 14.22 29.63 1.13
N LEU A 111 13.71 28.81 0.22
CA LEU A 111 12.36 28.24 0.28
C LEU A 111 12.39 26.70 0.41
N PRO A 112 11.56 26.09 1.27
CA PRO A 112 11.48 24.63 1.41
C PRO A 112 10.57 24.02 0.32
N LEU A 113 10.94 24.14 -0.95
CA LEU A 113 10.09 23.79 -2.09
C LEU A 113 9.53 22.35 -2.03
N SER A 114 10.35 21.38 -1.66
CA SER A 114 9.94 19.98 -1.50
C SER A 114 8.90 19.80 -0.39
N MET A 115 9.05 20.53 0.72
CA MET A 115 8.10 20.49 1.84
C MET A 115 6.80 21.18 1.48
N MET A 116 6.84 22.31 0.75
CA MET A 116 5.65 23.00 0.25
C MET A 116 4.87 22.08 -0.70
N GLY A 117 5.55 21.45 -1.66
CA GLY A 117 4.95 20.48 -2.56
C GLY A 117 4.36 19.27 -1.81
N SER A 118 5.09 18.74 -0.81
CA SER A 118 4.58 17.67 0.06
C SER A 118 3.34 18.09 0.86
N GLY A 119 3.29 19.35 1.32
CA GLY A 119 2.13 19.92 2.01
C GLY A 119 0.89 19.99 1.12
N VAL A 120 1.06 20.44 -0.13
CA VAL A 120 -0.01 20.44 -1.14
C VAL A 120 -0.52 19.02 -1.39
N ASN A 121 0.38 18.04 -1.48
CA ASN A 121 -0.01 16.64 -1.63
C ASN A 121 -0.82 16.12 -0.42
N GLY A 122 -0.54 16.60 0.80
CA GLY A 122 -1.35 16.35 1.98
C GLY A 122 -2.81 16.83 1.85
N LEU A 123 -3.06 17.93 1.14
CA LEU A 123 -4.43 18.42 0.88
C LEU A 123 -5.27 17.43 0.07
N VAL A 124 -4.62 16.66 -0.81
CA VAL A 124 -5.30 15.61 -1.59
C VAL A 124 -5.82 14.49 -0.68
N TRP A 125 -5.15 14.21 0.44
CA TRP A 125 -5.60 13.19 1.39
C TRP A 125 -6.88 13.63 2.11
N TYR A 126 -6.93 14.90 2.52
CA TYR A 126 -8.16 15.48 3.11
C TYR A 126 -9.31 15.51 2.09
N LEU A 127 -9.03 15.88 0.83
CA LEU A 127 -10.03 15.78 -0.24
C LEU A 127 -10.56 14.34 -0.36
N PHE A 128 -9.67 13.35 -0.47
CA PHE A 128 -10.08 11.94 -0.56
C PHE A 128 -10.88 11.50 0.66
N MET A 129 -10.46 11.87 1.87
CA MET A 129 -11.19 11.57 3.10
C MET A 129 -12.61 12.11 3.05
N LEU A 130 -12.81 13.39 2.69
CA LEU A 130 -14.14 14.00 2.58
C LEU A 130 -15.00 13.26 1.55
N LEU A 131 -14.44 12.95 0.38
CA LEU A 131 -15.13 12.17 -0.64
C LEU A 131 -15.50 10.77 -0.15
N TYR A 132 -14.61 10.12 0.59
CA TYR A 132 -14.85 8.81 1.20
C TYR A 132 -15.98 8.87 2.22
N LEU A 133 -15.96 9.83 3.14
CA LEU A 133 -17.02 10.01 4.13
C LEU A 133 -18.38 10.24 3.46
N VAL A 134 -18.43 11.08 2.42
CA VAL A 134 -19.65 11.34 1.65
C VAL A 134 -20.14 10.08 0.93
N ALA A 135 -19.25 9.37 0.24
CA ALA A 135 -19.61 8.19 -0.55
C ALA A 135 -19.98 6.98 0.32
N ALA A 136 -19.38 6.84 1.51
CA ALA A 136 -19.64 5.74 2.43
C ALA A 136 -20.90 5.97 3.29
N ARG A 137 -21.50 7.17 3.27
CA ARG A 137 -22.80 7.42 3.92
C ARG A 137 -23.88 6.50 3.35
N GLY A 138 -24.56 5.78 4.24
CA GLY A 138 -25.61 4.83 3.85
C GLY A 138 -25.10 3.50 3.31
N VAL A 139 -23.78 3.29 3.17
CA VAL A 139 -23.22 1.99 2.79
C VAL A 139 -23.18 1.07 4.00
N ARG A 140 -23.71 -0.16 3.87
CA ARG A 140 -23.66 -1.15 4.95
C ARG A 140 -22.20 -1.48 5.30
N ARG A 141 -21.87 -1.39 6.59
CA ARG A 141 -20.52 -1.59 7.15
C ARG A 141 -20.13 -3.08 7.24
N THR A 142 -19.89 -3.68 6.09
CA THR A 142 -19.27 -5.02 5.96
C THR A 142 -17.76 -4.94 6.22
N ALA A 143 -17.11 -6.10 6.34
CA ALA A 143 -15.68 -6.18 6.65
C ALA A 143 -14.76 -5.34 5.74
N PRO A 144 -14.89 -5.35 4.40
CA PRO A 144 -14.05 -4.50 3.53
C PRO A 144 -14.20 -3.02 3.85
N VAL A 145 -15.44 -2.55 4.03
CA VAL A 145 -15.75 -1.15 4.32
C VAL A 145 -15.22 -0.74 5.69
N ARG A 146 -15.31 -1.62 6.70
CA ARG A 146 -14.76 -1.35 8.03
C ARG A 146 -13.24 -1.27 8.03
N LEU A 147 -12.56 -2.10 7.25
CA LEU A 147 -11.10 -2.00 7.08
C LEU A 147 -10.72 -0.69 6.39
N PHE A 148 -11.48 -0.24 5.38
CA PHE A 148 -11.29 1.08 4.77
C PHE A 148 -11.55 2.22 5.75
N ASP A 149 -12.54 2.10 6.64
CA ASP A 149 -12.82 3.13 7.66
C ASP A 149 -11.62 3.35 8.57
N VAL A 150 -11.06 2.26 9.08
CA VAL A 150 -9.88 2.36 9.95
C VAL A 150 -8.66 2.82 9.15
N ALA A 151 -8.49 2.36 7.91
CA ALA A 151 -7.39 2.83 7.05
C ALA A 151 -7.44 4.36 6.87
N VAL A 152 -8.61 4.92 6.53
CA VAL A 152 -8.80 6.37 6.36
C VAL A 152 -8.63 7.11 7.68
N ALA A 153 -9.10 6.55 8.80
CA ALA A 153 -8.89 7.12 10.13
C ALA A 153 -7.40 7.14 10.51
N SER A 154 -6.64 6.08 10.22
CA SER A 154 -5.18 6.05 10.43
C SER A 154 -4.46 7.05 9.53
N MET A 155 -4.89 7.22 8.28
CA MET A 155 -4.37 8.28 7.40
C MET A 155 -4.53 9.66 8.05
N LEU A 156 -5.71 9.96 8.60
CA LEU A 156 -5.97 11.24 9.29
C LEU A 156 -5.14 11.36 10.57
N ALA A 157 -5.10 10.32 11.41
CA ALA A 157 -4.33 10.34 12.65
C ALA A 157 -2.81 10.51 12.40
N SER A 158 -2.31 10.07 11.24
CA SER A 158 -0.91 10.28 10.85
C SER A 158 -0.57 11.76 10.58
N THR A 159 -1.57 12.60 10.24
CA THR A 159 -1.30 14.01 9.91
C THR A 159 -0.90 14.84 11.11
N VAL A 160 -1.24 14.40 12.33
CA VAL A 160 -0.76 15.03 13.58
C VAL A 160 0.76 15.08 13.60
N ALA A 161 1.42 13.97 13.26
CA ALA A 161 2.86 13.89 13.26
C ALA A 161 3.51 14.75 12.17
N ILE A 162 2.91 14.81 10.97
CA ILE A 162 3.39 15.67 9.88
C ILE A 162 3.19 17.15 10.20
N ALA A 163 2.06 17.53 10.78
CA ALA A 163 1.82 18.90 11.22
C ALA A 163 2.82 19.32 12.31
N ALA A 164 3.10 18.44 13.26
CA ALA A 164 4.13 18.66 14.28
C ALA A 164 5.52 18.81 13.65
N LEU A 165 5.92 17.91 12.73
CA LEU A 165 7.19 18.02 12.00
C LEU A 165 7.31 19.33 11.22
N ALA A 166 6.24 19.75 10.54
CA ALA A 166 6.22 20.99 9.78
C ALA A 166 6.36 22.21 10.69
N TYR A 167 5.59 22.26 11.78
CA TYR A 167 5.64 23.35 12.76
C TYR A 167 7.02 23.44 13.44
N LEU A 168 7.53 22.32 13.94
CA LEU A 168 8.82 22.27 14.65
C LEU A 168 10.01 22.52 13.71
N GLY A 169 9.91 22.05 12.47
CA GLY A 169 10.88 22.36 11.43
C GLY A 169 10.92 23.85 11.10
N ALA A 170 9.75 24.50 11.04
CA ALA A 170 9.64 25.93 10.80
C ALA A 170 10.10 26.79 11.99
N SER A 171 9.90 26.32 13.23
CA SER A 171 10.30 27.04 14.44
C SER A 171 11.78 26.85 14.82
N GLY A 172 12.54 26.02 14.10
CA GLY A 172 13.93 25.69 14.41
C GLY A 172 14.12 24.78 15.63
N GLY A 173 13.03 24.30 16.24
CA GLY A 173 13.05 23.51 17.48
C GLY A 173 13.12 21.99 17.28
N LEU A 174 13.41 21.51 16.07
CA LEU A 174 13.31 20.08 15.75
C LEU A 174 14.58 19.30 16.14
N ALA A 175 14.62 18.84 17.39
CA ALA A 175 15.65 17.91 17.86
C ALA A 175 15.55 16.53 17.17
N ARG A 176 16.69 15.85 17.00
CA ARG A 176 16.76 14.56 16.29
C ARG A 176 15.87 13.46 16.90
N PRO A 177 15.81 13.23 18.23
CA PRO A 177 14.93 12.21 18.81
C PRO A 177 13.45 12.47 18.53
N LEU A 178 13.03 13.74 18.67
CA LEU A 178 11.68 14.20 18.38
C LEU A 178 11.31 13.98 16.90
N MET A 179 12.22 14.33 15.97
CA MET A 179 12.03 14.07 14.55
C MET A 179 11.82 12.58 14.27
N LEU A 180 12.67 11.71 14.82
CA LEU A 180 12.59 10.27 14.59
C LEU A 180 11.29 9.67 15.13
N ALA A 181 10.85 10.09 16.32
CA ALA A 181 9.60 9.63 16.91
C ALA A 181 8.37 10.08 16.10
N LEU A 182 8.34 11.32 15.63
CA LEU A 182 7.26 11.82 14.76
C LEU A 182 7.26 11.13 13.38
N VAL A 183 8.44 10.87 12.80
CA VAL A 183 8.53 10.11 11.56
C VAL A 183 8.03 8.67 11.75
N ASP A 184 8.35 8.03 12.88
CA ASP A 184 7.86 6.69 13.20
C ASP A 184 6.35 6.65 13.41
N TRP A 185 5.79 7.65 14.10
CA TRP A 185 4.34 7.83 14.21
C TRP A 185 3.71 7.91 12.84
N TYR A 186 4.20 8.84 12.00
CA TYR A 186 3.67 9.03 10.65
C TYR A 186 3.72 7.72 9.86
N LEU A 187 4.87 7.05 9.80
CA LEU A 187 5.03 5.82 9.04
C LEU A 187 4.17 4.68 9.58
N THR A 188 4.03 4.56 10.90
CA THR A 188 3.18 3.52 11.50
C THR A 188 1.72 3.72 11.10
N LEU A 189 1.16 4.92 11.25
CA LEU A 189 -0.25 5.13 10.91
C LEU A 189 -0.51 5.27 9.41
N PHE A 190 0.43 5.81 8.66
CA PHE A 190 0.27 6.04 7.21
C PHE A 190 0.63 4.79 6.39
N ALA A 191 1.81 4.19 6.61
CA ALA A 191 2.20 3.01 5.86
C ALA A 191 1.46 1.76 6.36
N ASP A 192 1.49 1.47 7.65
CA ASP A 192 0.85 0.25 8.18
C ASP A 192 -0.67 0.43 8.30
N GLY A 193 -1.11 1.54 8.89
CA GLY A 193 -2.53 1.85 9.02
C GLY A 193 -3.21 2.11 7.67
N TRP A 194 -2.86 3.20 6.98
CA TRP A 194 -3.55 3.55 5.73
C TRP A 194 -3.30 2.54 4.60
N PHE A 195 -2.05 2.26 4.21
CA PHE A 195 -1.83 1.31 3.11
C PHE A 195 -2.15 -0.13 3.50
N GLY A 196 -1.65 -0.59 4.65
CA GLY A 196 -1.82 -1.97 5.10
C GLY A 196 -3.29 -2.36 5.31
N LEU A 197 -4.07 -1.54 6.03
CA LEU A 197 -5.50 -1.85 6.24
C LEU A 197 -6.31 -1.69 4.97
N ALA A 198 -5.97 -0.74 4.09
CA ALA A 198 -6.64 -0.61 2.80
C ALA A 198 -6.42 -1.86 1.93
N VAL A 199 -5.20 -2.40 1.87
CA VAL A 199 -4.96 -3.65 1.11
C VAL A 199 -5.61 -4.88 1.77
N LEU A 200 -5.72 -4.92 3.10
CA LEU A 200 -6.54 -5.93 3.77
C LEU A 200 -8.03 -5.78 3.44
N GLY A 201 -8.55 -4.55 3.35
CA GLY A 201 -9.93 -4.30 2.92
C GLY A 201 -10.19 -4.81 1.51
N LEU A 202 -9.22 -4.63 0.60
CA LEU A 202 -9.27 -5.22 -0.75
C LEU A 202 -9.22 -6.75 -0.73
N ALA A 203 -8.41 -7.34 0.16
CA ALA A 203 -8.35 -8.79 0.34
C ALA A 203 -9.65 -9.36 0.90
N ALA A 204 -10.29 -8.66 1.85
CA ALA A 204 -11.58 -9.00 2.42
C ALA A 204 -12.69 -8.97 1.36
N ALA A 205 -12.63 -8.02 0.41
CA ALA A 205 -13.57 -7.95 -0.71
C ALA A 205 -13.42 -9.12 -1.70
N GLN A 206 -12.32 -9.88 -1.60
CA GLN A 206 -12.00 -11.05 -2.43
C GLN A 206 -12.08 -12.36 -1.63
N ALA A 207 -12.43 -12.31 -0.34
CA ALA A 207 -12.54 -13.47 0.52
C ALA A 207 -13.98 -14.02 0.57
N PRO A 208 -14.20 -15.31 0.87
CA PRO A 208 -15.53 -15.88 1.02
C PRO A 208 -16.34 -15.15 2.09
N ALA A 209 -17.51 -14.61 1.73
CA ALA A 209 -18.32 -13.78 2.62
C ALA A 209 -18.67 -14.50 3.94
N GLY A 210 -19.07 -15.77 3.87
CA GLY A 210 -19.39 -16.58 5.04
C GLY A 210 -18.23 -16.80 6.00
N ARG A 211 -16.97 -16.81 5.50
CA ARG A 211 -15.80 -16.90 6.38
C ARG A 211 -15.56 -15.58 7.09
N VAL A 212 -15.54 -14.49 6.35
CA VAL A 212 -15.25 -13.16 6.90
C VAL A 212 -16.34 -12.74 7.90
N ALA A 213 -17.59 -13.16 7.70
CA ALA A 213 -18.69 -12.92 8.62
C ALA A 213 -18.54 -13.60 9.99
N ARG A 214 -17.74 -14.67 10.09
CA ARG A 214 -17.47 -15.35 11.38
C ARG A 214 -16.48 -14.60 12.25
N TRP A 215 -15.78 -13.61 11.70
CA TRP A 215 -14.78 -12.84 12.39
C TRP A 215 -15.31 -11.44 12.70
N PRO A 216 -15.04 -10.87 13.90
CA PRO A 216 -15.40 -9.50 14.23
C PRO A 216 -14.41 -8.51 13.59
N VAL A 217 -14.22 -8.59 12.27
CA VAL A 217 -13.18 -7.86 11.50
C VAL A 217 -13.19 -6.36 11.81
N GLY A 218 -14.38 -5.77 11.97
CA GLY A 218 -14.52 -4.36 12.34
C GLY A 218 -13.88 -4.01 13.68
N ALA A 219 -14.17 -4.79 14.72
CA ALA A 219 -13.61 -4.55 16.05
C ALA A 219 -12.10 -4.80 16.05
N LEU A 220 -11.65 -5.88 15.41
CA LEU A 220 -10.23 -6.19 15.28
C LEU A 220 -9.45 -5.08 14.55
N ALA A 221 -10.04 -4.51 13.49
CA ALA A 221 -9.43 -3.40 12.76
C ALA A 221 -9.33 -2.14 13.64
N TRP A 222 -10.39 -1.75 14.35
CA TRP A 222 -10.35 -0.58 15.24
C TRP A 222 -9.37 -0.77 16.41
N LEU A 223 -9.32 -1.96 16.99
CA LEU A 223 -8.34 -2.32 18.01
C LEU A 223 -6.91 -2.24 17.47
N LEU A 224 -6.68 -2.68 16.23
CA LEU A 224 -5.38 -2.56 15.58
C LEU A 224 -5.01 -1.09 15.38
N GLY A 225 -5.92 -0.27 14.87
CA GLY A 225 -5.76 1.17 14.74
C GLY A 225 -5.38 1.85 16.06
N ALA A 226 -6.09 1.51 17.14
CA ALA A 226 -5.83 2.01 18.48
C ALA A 226 -4.47 1.55 19.03
N ALA A 227 -4.12 0.27 18.83
CA ALA A 227 -2.84 -0.28 19.26
C ALA A 227 -1.64 0.36 18.54
N MET A 228 -1.76 0.61 17.23
CA MET A 228 -0.74 1.34 16.46
C MET A 228 -0.60 2.79 16.93
N LEU A 229 -1.71 3.48 17.23
CA LEU A 229 -1.68 4.82 17.79
C LEU A 229 -1.04 4.84 19.18
N ALA A 230 -1.43 3.90 20.06
CA ALA A 230 -0.84 3.74 21.39
C ALA A 230 0.68 3.50 21.29
N ARG A 231 1.13 2.63 20.37
CA ARG A 231 2.54 2.41 20.10
C ARG A 231 3.26 3.71 19.71
N ALA A 232 2.72 4.44 18.74
CA ALA A 232 3.30 5.68 18.23
C ALA A 232 3.38 6.78 19.30
N VAL A 233 2.30 6.95 20.08
CA VAL A 233 2.22 7.91 21.19
C VAL A 233 3.17 7.52 22.32
N GLY A 234 3.25 6.22 22.65
CA GLY A 234 4.17 5.69 23.66
C GLY A 234 5.62 5.99 23.30
N ARG A 235 6.02 5.69 22.06
CA ARG A 235 7.36 6.02 21.56
C ARG A 235 7.63 7.52 21.57
N TYR A 236 6.68 8.33 21.13
CA TYR A 236 6.80 9.79 21.22
C TYR A 236 7.00 10.27 22.66
N GLY A 237 6.20 9.79 23.61
CA GLY A 237 6.36 10.13 25.02
C GLY A 237 7.70 9.68 25.59
N HIS A 238 8.17 8.49 25.24
CA HIS A 238 9.43 7.94 25.73
C HIS A 238 10.65 8.63 25.10
N ASP A 239 10.77 8.59 23.78
CA ASP A 239 11.96 9.03 23.04
C ASP A 239 12.05 10.56 22.91
N ALA A 240 10.89 11.25 22.80
CA ALA A 240 10.87 12.68 22.54
C ALA A 240 10.65 13.52 23.81
N LEU A 241 9.83 13.03 24.75
CA LEU A 241 9.52 13.76 25.99
C LEU A 241 10.25 13.22 27.22
N GLY A 242 10.97 12.10 27.11
CA GLY A 242 11.69 11.49 28.24
C GLY A 242 10.79 10.88 29.31
N LEU A 243 9.52 10.60 28.99
CA LEU A 243 8.55 10.05 29.93
C LEU A 243 8.77 8.54 30.08
N ALA A 244 9.47 8.12 31.15
CA ALA A 244 9.75 6.71 31.42
C ALA A 244 8.47 5.84 31.45
N GLY A 245 7.35 6.38 31.95
CA GLY A 245 6.05 5.71 31.99
C GLY A 245 5.39 5.46 30.62
N ALA A 246 5.94 6.01 29.52
CA ALA A 246 5.40 5.82 28.17
C ALA A 246 5.93 4.55 27.47
N ALA A 247 7.07 3.99 27.92
CA ALA A 247 7.66 2.79 27.31
C ALA A 247 6.75 1.54 27.38
N PRO A 248 6.02 1.26 28.47
CA PRO A 248 5.05 0.15 28.49
C PRO A 248 3.94 0.31 27.45
N LEU A 249 3.49 1.55 27.20
CA LEU A 249 2.47 1.83 26.20
C LEU A 249 2.97 1.52 24.78
N GLU A 250 4.24 1.84 24.49
CA GLU A 250 4.90 1.45 23.25
C GLU A 250 4.92 -0.08 23.08
N GLY A 251 5.44 -0.79 24.09
CA GLY A 251 5.62 -2.24 24.04
C GLY A 251 4.29 -3.00 23.93
N VAL A 252 3.31 -2.66 24.76
CA VAL A 252 1.97 -3.29 24.73
C VAL A 252 1.26 -2.95 23.42
N GLY A 253 1.31 -1.70 22.97
CA GLY A 253 0.73 -1.28 21.69
C GLY A 253 1.33 -2.07 20.52
N ALA A 254 2.65 -2.26 20.50
CA ALA A 254 3.34 -3.04 19.47
C ALA A 254 2.93 -4.52 19.49
N GLY A 255 2.93 -5.16 20.66
CA GLY A 255 2.55 -6.57 20.81
C GLY A 255 1.10 -6.84 20.39
N VAL A 256 0.16 -5.99 20.84
CA VAL A 256 -1.26 -6.10 20.46
C VAL A 256 -1.46 -5.87 18.96
N ALA A 257 -0.80 -4.86 18.38
CA ALA A 257 -0.87 -4.61 16.95
C ALA A 257 -0.37 -5.81 16.13
N ALA A 258 0.74 -6.42 16.52
CA ALA A 258 1.31 -7.59 15.85
C ALA A 258 0.34 -8.79 15.81
N VAL A 259 -0.29 -9.10 16.94
CA VAL A 259 -1.27 -10.19 17.05
C VAL A 259 -2.50 -9.89 16.18
N LEU A 260 -3.01 -8.65 16.22
CA LEU A 260 -4.19 -8.26 15.46
C LEU A 260 -3.94 -8.26 13.94
N TRP A 261 -2.73 -7.92 13.50
CA TRP A 261 -2.31 -8.09 12.10
C TRP A 261 -2.47 -9.53 11.64
N VAL A 262 -1.89 -10.48 12.38
CA VAL A 262 -1.96 -11.91 12.04
C VAL A 262 -3.42 -12.39 12.07
N ALA A 263 -4.20 -12.01 13.07
CA ALA A 263 -5.60 -12.38 13.19
C ALA A 263 -6.43 -11.89 11.98
N LEU A 264 -6.27 -10.62 11.57
CA LEU A 264 -6.96 -10.06 10.42
C LEU A 264 -6.55 -10.75 9.11
N VAL A 265 -5.25 -11.06 8.94
CA VAL A 265 -4.75 -11.81 7.78
C VAL A 265 -5.38 -13.20 7.71
N VAL A 266 -5.44 -13.93 8.83
CA VAL A 266 -6.06 -15.26 8.91
C VAL A 266 -7.56 -15.21 8.59
N ALA A 267 -8.25 -14.15 9.04
CA ALA A 267 -9.67 -13.94 8.75
C ALA A 267 -9.93 -13.85 7.24
N VAL A 268 -9.06 -13.16 6.50
CA VAL A 268 -9.20 -12.91 5.06
C VAL A 268 -8.37 -13.84 4.18
N TRP A 269 -7.64 -14.82 4.73
CA TRP A 269 -6.68 -15.64 3.98
C TRP A 269 -7.26 -16.39 2.77
N PRO A 270 -8.36 -17.15 2.90
CA PRO A 270 -8.91 -17.89 1.76
C PRO A 270 -9.44 -16.95 0.69
N ALA A 271 -9.19 -17.28 -0.58
CA ALA A 271 -9.76 -16.56 -1.70
C ALA A 271 -11.19 -17.07 -1.98
N ALA A 272 -12.07 -16.22 -2.49
CA ALA A 272 -13.35 -16.67 -3.02
C ALA A 272 -13.12 -17.51 -4.30
N GLY A 273 -13.84 -18.62 -4.43
CA GLY A 273 -13.69 -19.55 -5.58
C GLY A 273 -12.70 -20.71 -5.37
N THR A 274 -12.33 -21.05 -4.13
CA THR A 274 -11.51 -22.23 -3.81
C THR A 274 -12.29 -23.54 -3.63
N GLY A 275 -13.57 -23.59 -4.02
CA GLY A 275 -14.36 -24.81 -3.97
C GLY A 275 -13.82 -25.82 -4.98
N ALA A 276 -13.12 -26.85 -4.49
CA ALA A 276 -12.85 -28.06 -5.23
C ALA A 276 -14.18 -28.80 -5.45
N GLY A 277 -14.83 -28.52 -6.57
CA GLY A 277 -15.87 -29.35 -7.14
C GLY A 277 -15.54 -29.53 -8.62
N PRO A 278 -15.36 -30.76 -9.13
CA PRO A 278 -15.23 -30.98 -10.55
C PRO A 278 -16.59 -30.66 -11.18
N VAL A 279 -16.61 -29.68 -12.10
CA VAL A 279 -17.80 -29.21 -12.83
C VAL A 279 -18.79 -28.42 -11.96
N GLY A 280 -18.87 -27.09 -12.17
CA GLY A 280 -19.95 -26.26 -11.63
C GLY A 280 -19.74 -25.71 -10.21
N GLY A 281 -18.71 -24.89 -10.00
CA GLY A 281 -18.58 -24.14 -8.75
C GLY A 281 -19.71 -23.12 -8.58
N ALA A 282 -20.59 -23.34 -7.60
CA ALA A 282 -21.66 -22.40 -7.24
C ALA A 282 -21.10 -20.99 -7.08
N ALA A 283 -21.84 -19.99 -7.59
CA ALA A 283 -21.45 -18.58 -7.47
C ALA A 283 -21.18 -18.23 -5.99
N PRO A 284 -20.10 -17.51 -5.67
CA PRO A 284 -19.76 -17.20 -4.29
C PRO A 284 -20.89 -16.41 -3.65
N ALA A 285 -21.37 -16.90 -2.50
CA ALA A 285 -22.48 -16.30 -1.78
C ALA A 285 -22.22 -14.81 -1.48
N PRO A 286 -23.23 -13.94 -1.67
CA PRO A 286 -23.09 -12.52 -1.39
C PRO A 286 -22.84 -12.26 0.10
N ASP A 287 -22.19 -11.13 0.39
CA ASP A 287 -22.07 -10.63 1.75
C ASP A 287 -23.39 -10.04 2.27
N ALA A 288 -23.36 -9.57 3.52
CA ALA A 288 -24.54 -8.97 4.14
C ALA A 288 -25.07 -7.73 3.38
N ALA A 289 -24.29 -7.10 2.50
CA ALA A 289 -24.76 -6.01 1.65
C ALA A 289 -25.35 -6.50 0.30
N GLY A 290 -25.51 -7.80 0.11
CA GLY A 290 -25.95 -8.40 -1.16
C GLY A 290 -24.86 -8.42 -2.23
N VAL A 291 -23.59 -8.17 -1.87
CA VAL A 291 -22.50 -8.05 -2.83
C VAL A 291 -21.64 -9.31 -2.83
N ALA A 292 -21.58 -10.02 -3.95
CA ALA A 292 -20.71 -11.19 -4.14
C ALA A 292 -19.22 -10.80 -3.98
N PRO A 293 -18.35 -11.66 -3.42
CA PRO A 293 -16.91 -11.43 -3.44
C PRO A 293 -16.36 -11.27 -4.86
N ARG A 294 -15.32 -10.45 -5.05
CA ARG A 294 -14.61 -10.40 -6.34
C ARG A 294 -13.84 -11.69 -6.56
N ALA A 295 -14.15 -12.39 -7.65
CA ALA A 295 -13.40 -13.58 -8.05
C ALA A 295 -11.95 -13.22 -8.39
N VAL A 296 -11.01 -14.02 -7.91
CA VAL A 296 -9.58 -13.88 -8.15
C VAL A 296 -9.03 -15.23 -8.61
N VAL A 297 -8.50 -15.26 -9.83
CA VAL A 297 -8.03 -16.48 -10.49
C VAL A 297 -6.61 -16.31 -11.03
N GLY A 298 -5.92 -17.44 -11.24
CA GLY A 298 -4.57 -17.50 -11.80
C GLY A 298 -3.58 -16.57 -11.09
N ALA A 299 -2.87 -15.75 -11.87
CA ALA A 299 -1.84 -14.84 -11.34
C ALA A 299 -2.37 -13.80 -10.33
N ALA A 300 -3.65 -13.39 -10.42
CA ALA A 300 -4.23 -12.47 -9.42
C ALA A 300 -4.38 -13.16 -8.06
N ARG A 301 -4.76 -14.45 -8.05
CA ARG A 301 -4.82 -15.26 -6.83
C ARG A 301 -3.42 -15.46 -6.25
N LEU A 302 -2.42 -15.78 -7.07
CA LEU A 302 -1.02 -15.90 -6.63
C LEU A 302 -0.56 -14.63 -5.91
N LEU A 303 -0.67 -13.47 -6.57
CA LEU A 303 -0.27 -12.18 -5.99
C LEU A 303 -0.99 -11.89 -4.68
N ARG A 304 -2.29 -12.13 -4.62
CA ARG A 304 -3.08 -11.96 -3.39
C ARG A 304 -2.55 -12.85 -2.25
N GLN A 305 -2.24 -14.12 -2.53
CA GLN A 305 -1.74 -15.04 -1.50
C GLN A 305 -0.33 -14.64 -1.02
N LEU A 306 0.56 -14.27 -1.95
CA LEU A 306 1.88 -13.75 -1.60
C LEU A 306 1.78 -12.46 -0.78
N ALA A 307 0.86 -11.56 -1.12
CA ALA A 307 0.63 -10.35 -0.36
C ALA A 307 0.19 -10.63 1.08
N LEU A 308 -0.77 -11.53 1.27
CA LEU A 308 -1.21 -11.92 2.60
C LEU A 308 -0.11 -12.66 3.37
N ALA A 309 0.71 -13.49 2.72
CA ALA A 309 1.86 -14.14 3.33
C ALA A 309 2.89 -13.14 3.84
N LEU A 310 3.18 -12.10 3.05
CA LEU A 310 4.10 -11.03 3.45
C LEU A 310 3.52 -10.16 4.58
N LEU A 311 2.20 -9.93 4.62
CA LEU A 311 1.55 -9.28 5.77
C LEU A 311 1.59 -10.15 7.04
N ALA A 312 1.38 -11.46 6.92
CA ALA A 312 1.53 -12.39 8.04
C ALA A 312 2.97 -12.40 8.55
N LEU A 313 3.96 -12.42 7.65
CA LEU A 313 5.37 -12.33 7.99
C LEU A 313 5.69 -11.02 8.72
N LYS A 314 5.16 -9.88 8.24
CA LYS A 314 5.30 -8.59 8.93
C LYS A 314 4.76 -8.67 10.36
N GLY A 315 3.53 -9.16 10.55
CA GLY A 315 2.95 -9.33 11.89
C GLY A 315 3.78 -10.26 12.78
N GLY A 316 4.34 -11.34 12.22
CA GLY A 316 5.26 -12.23 12.92
C GLY A 316 6.56 -11.53 13.35
N VAL A 317 7.18 -10.75 12.46
CA VAL A 317 8.39 -9.97 12.76
C VAL A 317 8.12 -8.92 13.83
N GLU A 318 6.96 -8.25 13.80
CA GLU A 318 6.57 -7.30 14.83
C GLU A 318 6.34 -7.99 16.18
N LEU A 319 5.80 -9.21 16.18
CA LEU A 319 5.63 -10.01 17.39
C LEU A 319 6.99 -10.39 17.99
N VAL A 320 7.95 -10.78 17.15
CA VAL A 320 9.34 -10.99 17.59
C VAL A 320 9.94 -9.69 18.10
N GLY A 321 9.68 -8.57 17.42
CA GLY A 321 10.16 -7.25 17.83
C GLY A 321 9.56 -6.73 19.14
N ALA A 322 8.44 -7.29 19.61
CA ALA A 322 7.90 -7.00 20.93
C ALA A 322 8.67 -7.70 22.06
N LEU A 323 9.56 -8.65 21.76
CA LEU A 323 10.39 -9.33 22.75
C LEU A 323 11.57 -8.44 23.20
N PRO A 324 11.97 -8.49 24.49
CA PRO A 324 13.13 -7.76 24.98
C PRO A 324 14.40 -8.06 24.17
N GLY A 325 15.16 -7.02 23.79
CA GLY A 325 16.40 -7.14 23.02
C GLY A 325 16.22 -7.38 21.50
N ALA A 326 15.13 -8.01 21.08
CA ALA A 326 14.84 -8.23 19.65
C ALA A 326 14.50 -6.92 18.92
N ALA A 327 13.82 -5.99 19.59
CA ALA A 327 13.48 -4.67 19.04
C ALA A 327 14.71 -3.91 18.52
N ALA A 328 15.76 -3.82 19.33
CA ALA A 328 16.99 -3.11 18.98
C ALA A 328 17.71 -3.77 17.80
N TRP A 329 17.72 -5.11 17.78
CA TRP A 329 18.34 -5.87 16.70
C TRP A 329 17.56 -5.70 15.37
N LEU A 330 16.23 -5.75 15.40
CA LEU A 330 15.36 -5.51 14.22
C LEU A 330 15.34 -4.05 13.78
N ALA A 331 15.66 -3.11 14.67
CA ALA A 331 15.72 -1.68 14.37
C ALA A 331 16.91 -1.31 13.47
N GLN A 332 17.81 -2.23 13.13
CA GLN A 332 18.96 -1.96 12.26
C GLN A 332 18.52 -1.53 10.84
N PRO A 333 19.25 -0.60 10.20
CA PRO A 333 18.87 -0.06 8.89
C PRO A 333 18.65 -1.12 7.80
N ALA A 334 19.48 -2.17 7.76
CA ALA A 334 19.37 -3.23 6.77
C ALA A 334 18.03 -3.99 6.85
N PHE A 335 17.58 -4.31 8.08
CA PHE A 335 16.27 -4.92 8.29
C PHE A 335 15.13 -3.99 7.89
N ARG A 336 15.22 -2.70 8.24
CA ARG A 336 14.21 -1.71 7.83
C ARG A 336 14.07 -1.67 6.30
N VAL A 337 15.19 -1.66 5.58
CA VAL A 337 15.17 -1.68 4.10
C VAL A 337 14.54 -2.96 3.58
N LEU A 338 14.94 -4.13 4.10
CA LEU A 338 14.36 -5.42 3.71
C LEU A 338 12.83 -5.45 3.93
N PHE A 339 12.39 -5.10 5.14
CA PHE A 339 10.97 -5.15 5.52
C PHE A 339 10.13 -4.12 4.78
N LEU A 340 10.63 -2.91 4.56
CA LEU A 340 9.93 -1.90 3.75
C LEU A 340 9.72 -2.38 2.32
N HIS A 341 10.70 -3.04 1.70
CA HIS A 341 10.52 -3.58 0.36
C HIS A 341 9.60 -4.81 0.35
N ALA A 342 9.73 -5.72 1.32
CA ALA A 342 8.81 -6.85 1.47
C ALA A 342 7.36 -6.39 1.67
N PHE A 343 7.14 -5.31 2.43
CA PHE A 343 5.82 -4.76 2.71
C PHE A 343 5.27 -3.92 1.55
N LEU A 344 5.96 -2.86 1.11
CA LEU A 344 5.43 -1.90 0.14
C LEU A 344 5.55 -2.41 -1.30
N LEU A 345 6.73 -2.88 -1.70
CA LEU A 345 6.95 -3.43 -3.04
C LEU A 345 6.38 -4.85 -3.17
N GLY A 346 6.44 -5.65 -2.11
CA GLY A 346 5.80 -6.96 -2.04
C GLY A 346 4.32 -6.86 -1.73
N ALA A 347 3.94 -6.85 -0.46
CA ALA A 347 2.55 -7.01 -0.03
C ALA A 347 1.57 -6.00 -0.65
N VAL A 348 1.88 -4.71 -0.54
CA VAL A 348 0.99 -3.65 -1.03
C VAL A 348 0.88 -3.69 -2.55
N SER A 349 2.00 -3.68 -3.27
CA SER A 349 1.98 -3.66 -4.75
C SER A 349 1.39 -4.94 -5.34
N PHE A 350 1.64 -6.12 -4.76
CA PHE A 350 1.00 -7.36 -5.18
C PHE A 350 -0.52 -7.31 -5.01
N MET A 351 -1.02 -6.79 -3.87
CA MET A 351 -2.46 -6.67 -3.65
C MET A 351 -3.10 -5.64 -4.59
N LEU A 352 -2.43 -4.50 -4.84
CA LEU A 352 -2.90 -3.50 -5.80
C LEU A 352 -3.04 -4.09 -7.21
N ILE A 353 -2.02 -4.80 -7.68
CA ILE A 353 -2.03 -5.44 -9.00
C ILE A 353 -3.09 -6.54 -9.04
N ALA A 354 -3.22 -7.37 -8.00
CA ALA A 354 -4.25 -8.39 -7.91
C ALA A 354 -5.67 -7.79 -7.97
N ALA A 355 -5.92 -6.73 -7.20
CA ALA A 355 -7.20 -6.04 -7.14
C ALA A 355 -7.53 -5.29 -8.44
N MET A 356 -6.55 -4.65 -9.09
CA MET A 356 -6.72 -4.03 -10.41
C MET A 356 -7.02 -5.08 -11.48
N ARG A 357 -6.34 -6.22 -11.47
CA ARG A 357 -6.65 -7.34 -12.38
C ARG A 357 -8.04 -7.91 -12.14
N ALA A 358 -8.50 -7.98 -10.89
CA ALA A 358 -9.87 -8.40 -10.56
C ALA A 358 -10.92 -7.37 -10.99
N ALA A 359 -10.59 -6.07 -10.97
CA ALA A 359 -11.52 -4.98 -11.31
C ALA A 359 -11.57 -4.64 -12.81
N LEU A 360 -10.42 -4.64 -13.49
CA LEU A 360 -10.27 -4.22 -14.89
C LEU A 360 -9.95 -5.41 -15.84
N GLY A 361 -9.78 -6.62 -15.31
CA GLY A 361 -9.43 -7.83 -16.06
C GLY A 361 -7.92 -8.07 -16.19
N PRO A 362 -7.50 -9.22 -16.78
CA PRO A 362 -6.09 -9.60 -16.89
C PRO A 362 -5.20 -8.60 -17.63
N GLY A 363 -5.76 -7.79 -18.53
CA GLY A 363 -5.06 -6.74 -19.26
C GLY A 363 -4.65 -5.53 -18.41
N ALA A 364 -5.12 -5.43 -17.15
CA ALA A 364 -4.73 -4.36 -16.24
C ALA A 364 -3.23 -4.37 -15.92
N PHE A 365 -2.62 -5.56 -15.89
CA PHE A 365 -1.20 -5.73 -15.65
C PHE A 365 -0.76 -7.08 -16.21
N ARG A 366 -0.12 -7.08 -17.38
CA ARG A 366 0.41 -8.29 -18.00
C ARG A 366 1.75 -8.67 -17.34
N GLY A 367 2.04 -9.96 -17.21
CA GLY A 367 3.28 -10.43 -16.54
C GLY A 367 3.24 -10.44 -15.01
N ALA A 368 2.06 -10.52 -14.39
CA ALA A 368 1.90 -10.53 -12.93
C ALA A 368 2.74 -11.60 -12.19
N ALA A 369 2.87 -12.81 -12.75
CA ALA A 369 3.73 -13.86 -12.16
C ALA A 369 5.22 -13.51 -12.26
N TRP A 370 5.66 -12.95 -13.39
CA TRP A 370 7.02 -12.45 -13.57
C TRP A 370 7.33 -11.28 -12.63
N PHE A 371 6.35 -10.42 -12.35
CA PHE A 371 6.51 -9.34 -11.39
C PHE A 371 6.70 -9.89 -9.97
N ALA A 372 5.92 -10.90 -9.57
CA ALA A 372 6.12 -11.59 -8.30
C ALA A 372 7.50 -12.23 -8.19
N LEU A 373 7.95 -12.93 -9.24
CA LEU A 373 9.28 -13.53 -9.28
C LEU A 373 10.37 -12.46 -9.16
N ALA A 374 10.29 -11.39 -9.95
CA ALA A 374 11.28 -10.32 -9.95
C ALA A 374 11.37 -9.61 -8.59
N VAL A 375 10.23 -9.32 -7.96
CA VAL A 375 10.19 -8.76 -6.60
C VAL A 375 10.73 -9.77 -5.59
N GLY A 376 10.39 -11.05 -5.70
CA GLY A 376 10.91 -12.11 -4.83
C GLY A 376 12.43 -12.23 -4.90
N VAL A 377 12.99 -12.25 -6.10
CA VAL A 377 14.45 -12.27 -6.34
C VAL A 377 15.10 -11.01 -5.77
N MET A 378 14.52 -9.83 -5.99
CA MET A 378 15.06 -8.57 -5.46
C MET A 378 15.03 -8.54 -3.93
N VAL A 379 13.92 -8.95 -3.30
CA VAL A 379 13.80 -8.99 -1.84
C VAL A 379 14.75 -10.04 -1.24
N ALA A 380 14.89 -11.20 -1.88
CA ALA A 380 15.87 -12.21 -1.48
C ALA A 380 17.30 -11.66 -1.56
N ALA A 381 17.64 -10.88 -2.58
CA ALA A 381 18.94 -10.23 -2.72
C ALA A 381 19.21 -9.14 -1.66
N LEU A 382 18.20 -8.70 -0.91
CA LEU A 382 18.40 -7.82 0.26
C LEU A 382 18.72 -8.59 1.54
N VAL A 383 18.42 -9.89 1.63
CA VAL A 383 18.71 -10.70 2.83
C VAL A 383 20.21 -10.71 3.15
N PRO A 384 21.13 -10.84 2.16
CA PRO A 384 22.56 -10.78 2.42
C PRO A 384 23.09 -9.46 2.97
N LEU A 385 22.30 -8.38 2.90
CA LEU A 385 22.64 -7.08 3.53
C LEU A 385 22.33 -7.05 5.02
N THR A 386 21.60 -8.05 5.54
CA THR A 386 21.16 -8.10 6.93
C THR A 386 22.12 -8.91 7.80
N PRO A 387 22.11 -8.68 9.12
CA PRO A 387 22.86 -9.51 10.09
C PRO A 387 22.49 -11.00 10.09
N LEU A 388 21.38 -11.41 9.46
CA LEU A 388 21.03 -12.83 9.32
C LEU A 388 21.99 -13.58 8.39
N TRP A 389 22.67 -12.87 7.49
CA TRP A 389 23.55 -13.50 6.52
C TRP A 389 24.90 -13.82 7.14
N PRO A 390 25.44 -15.05 6.94
CA PRO A 390 26.76 -15.39 7.44
C PRO A 390 27.82 -14.44 6.87
N ARG A 391 28.60 -13.78 7.76
CA ARG A 391 29.64 -12.83 7.34
C ARG A 391 30.69 -13.48 6.42
N ALA A 392 30.96 -14.76 6.59
CA ALA A 392 31.88 -15.54 5.74
C ALA A 392 31.41 -15.65 4.27
N LEU A 393 30.10 -15.51 4.02
CA LEU A 393 29.51 -15.53 2.67
C LEU A 393 29.25 -14.12 2.13
N ALA A 394 29.48 -13.08 2.94
CA ALA A 394 29.29 -11.69 2.53
C ALA A 394 30.48 -11.20 1.70
N GLY A 395 30.23 -10.25 0.78
CA GLY A 395 31.27 -9.64 -0.03
C GLY A 395 30.73 -8.59 -0.99
N ALA A 396 31.59 -8.09 -1.88
CA ALA A 396 31.24 -7.05 -2.86
C ALA A 396 30.07 -7.45 -3.79
N TRP A 397 29.84 -8.76 -3.97
CA TRP A 397 28.73 -9.28 -4.75
C TRP A 397 27.36 -8.92 -4.17
N VAL A 398 27.24 -8.71 -2.86
CA VAL A 398 25.96 -8.45 -2.19
C VAL A 398 25.32 -7.16 -2.68
N LEU A 399 26.09 -6.06 -2.70
CA LEU A 399 25.60 -4.77 -3.20
C LEU A 399 25.30 -4.82 -4.71
N ARG A 400 26.12 -5.55 -5.48
CA ARG A 400 25.87 -5.77 -6.91
C ARG A 400 24.58 -6.54 -7.14
N ALA A 401 24.35 -7.63 -6.40
CA ALA A 401 23.13 -8.41 -6.48
C ALA A 401 21.90 -7.54 -6.16
N ALA A 402 21.94 -6.75 -5.08
CA ALA A 402 20.86 -5.83 -4.75
C ALA A 402 20.61 -4.78 -5.87
N ALA A 403 21.67 -4.24 -6.48
CA ALA A 403 21.56 -3.28 -7.58
C ALA A 403 20.97 -3.91 -8.86
N TYR A 404 21.54 -5.00 -9.37
CA TYR A 404 21.09 -5.60 -10.63
C TYR A 404 19.69 -6.23 -10.52
N THR A 405 19.37 -6.89 -9.41
CA THR A 405 18.04 -7.49 -9.22
C THR A 405 16.94 -6.44 -9.10
N SER A 406 17.25 -5.20 -8.71
CA SER A 406 16.29 -4.09 -8.67
C SER A 406 15.77 -3.66 -10.05
N LEU A 407 16.46 -4.04 -11.14
CA LEU A 407 16.00 -3.82 -12.51
C LEU A 407 14.81 -4.71 -12.89
N GLY A 408 14.68 -5.89 -12.29
CA GLY A 408 13.63 -6.86 -12.64
C GLY A 408 12.21 -6.30 -12.52
N PRO A 409 11.79 -5.79 -11.33
CA PRO A 409 10.45 -5.21 -11.16
C PRO A 409 10.18 -4.04 -12.11
N ILE A 410 11.21 -3.24 -12.44
CA ILE A 410 11.12 -2.11 -13.38
C ILE A 410 10.78 -2.61 -14.78
N LEU A 411 11.56 -3.57 -15.29
CA LEU A 411 11.40 -4.09 -16.65
C LEU A 411 10.03 -4.74 -16.83
N VAL A 412 9.56 -5.50 -15.85
CA VAL A 412 8.23 -6.13 -15.90
C VAL A 412 7.12 -5.07 -15.85
N ALA A 413 7.21 -4.09 -14.97
CA ALA A 413 6.21 -3.01 -14.87
C ALA A 413 6.19 -2.12 -16.12
N LEU A 414 7.36 -1.83 -16.71
CA LEU A 414 7.48 -1.09 -17.96
C LEU A 414 6.85 -1.87 -19.12
N ALA A 415 7.12 -3.17 -19.23
CA ALA A 415 6.47 -4.02 -20.22
C ALA A 415 4.94 -4.09 -20.02
N ALA A 416 4.48 -4.13 -18.77
CA ALA A 416 3.06 -4.07 -18.44
C ALA A 416 2.43 -2.72 -18.82
N LEU A 417 3.14 -1.61 -18.61
CA LEU A 417 2.72 -0.25 -18.95
C LEU A 417 2.60 -0.05 -20.47
N VAL A 418 3.62 -0.44 -21.23
CA VAL A 418 3.61 -0.33 -22.71
C VAL A 418 2.50 -1.18 -23.32
N ARG A 419 2.22 -2.33 -22.71
CA ARG A 419 1.15 -3.25 -23.14
C ARG A 419 -0.17 -2.97 -22.42
N LEU A 420 -0.31 -1.84 -21.73
CA LEU A 420 -1.54 -1.53 -21.02
C LEU A 420 -2.64 -1.24 -22.06
N ASP A 421 -3.70 -2.06 -22.01
CA ASP A 421 -4.83 -1.85 -22.90
C ASP A 421 -5.70 -0.69 -22.39
N LEU A 422 -5.50 0.45 -23.03
CA LEU A 422 -6.25 1.68 -22.78
C LEU A 422 -7.59 1.72 -23.52
N ARG A 423 -7.84 0.79 -24.46
CA ARG A 423 -8.95 0.82 -25.42
C ARG A 423 -10.03 -0.25 -25.24
N TYR A 424 -9.95 -1.15 -24.26
CA TYR A 424 -10.96 -2.22 -24.10
C TYR A 424 -12.32 -1.73 -23.57
N ALA A 425 -13.12 -1.16 -24.48
CA ALA A 425 -14.56 -0.99 -24.42
C ALA A 425 -15.14 -1.54 -25.72
N GLY A 426 -15.08 -2.86 -25.93
CA GLY A 426 -15.63 -3.47 -27.14
C GLY A 426 -15.17 -4.90 -27.34
N THR A 427 -15.79 -5.82 -26.60
CA THR A 427 -16.10 -7.21 -27.01
C THR A 427 -16.47 -7.97 -25.73
N ALA A 428 -17.64 -7.65 -25.18
CA ALA A 428 -18.42 -8.72 -24.58
C ALA A 428 -19.11 -9.38 -25.77
N HIS A 429 -18.75 -10.61 -26.12
CA HIS A 429 -19.66 -11.44 -26.90
C HIS A 429 -20.96 -11.49 -26.10
N PRO A 430 -22.11 -11.07 -26.66
CA PRO A 430 -23.38 -11.38 -26.03
C PRO A 430 -23.45 -12.90 -25.89
N LEU A 431 -23.69 -13.38 -24.67
CA LEU A 431 -24.13 -14.76 -24.46
C LEU A 431 -25.37 -14.96 -25.36
N PRO A 432 -25.52 -16.13 -26.02
CA PRO A 432 -26.75 -16.43 -26.74
C PRO A 432 -27.91 -16.21 -25.77
N SER A 433 -28.85 -15.36 -26.15
CA SER A 433 -30.10 -15.20 -25.41
C SER A 433 -30.70 -16.58 -25.22
N ALA A 434 -30.95 -16.97 -23.97
CA ALA A 434 -31.75 -18.14 -23.67
C ALA A 434 -33.02 -18.06 -24.52
N ALA A 435 -33.26 -19.10 -25.32
CA ALA A 435 -34.49 -19.25 -26.08
C ALA A 435 -35.67 -18.98 -25.15
N GLY A 436 -36.56 -18.08 -25.56
CA GLY A 436 -37.77 -17.79 -24.80
C GLY A 436 -38.58 -19.06 -24.55
N PRO A 437 -39.40 -19.09 -23.48
CA PRO A 437 -40.26 -20.24 -23.20
C PRO A 437 -41.18 -20.50 -24.40
N PRO A 438 -41.37 -21.75 -24.83
CA PRO A 438 -42.32 -22.07 -25.89
C PRO A 438 -43.70 -21.59 -25.47
N GLY A 439 -44.35 -20.88 -26.39
CA GLY A 439 -45.61 -20.19 -26.16
C GLY A 439 -46.71 -21.10 -25.64
N ALA A 440 -47.46 -20.57 -24.69
CA ALA A 440 -48.79 -21.05 -24.36
C ALA A 440 -49.70 -20.83 -25.58
N SER A 441 -50.11 -21.92 -26.22
CA SER A 441 -51.22 -21.96 -27.15
C SER A 441 -52.52 -22.22 -26.39
N ALA A 442 -53.43 -21.26 -26.41
CA ALA A 442 -54.88 -21.42 -26.29
C ALA A 442 -55.51 -20.15 -26.93
N PRO A 443 -56.71 -20.19 -27.52
CA PRO A 443 -57.78 -21.20 -27.38
C PRO A 443 -57.76 -22.33 -28.40
#